data_AF-A0A8S1A529-F1
#
_entry.id   AF-A0A8S1A529-F1
#
_cell.length_a   1.000
_cell.length_b   1.000
_cell.length_c   1.000
_cell.angle_alpha   90.00
_cell.angle_beta   90.00
_cell.angle_gamma   90.00
#
_symmetry.space_group_name_H-M   'P 1'
#
loop_
_entity.id
_entity.type
_entity.pdbx_description
1 polymer ?
#
loop_
_entity_poly.entity_id
_entity_poly.type
_entity_poly.pdbx_seq_one_letter_code
_entity_poly.pdbx_strand_id
1 'polypeptide(L)'
;MCYRCDSPGPSTAFLSGRLTRALERAGGRWAGTRLNWAVQSAAADFLHLMLVSVAHLAPKARFCLSFHDEVRYLVPEEHKYETALALQITNLLTRAFCSQRVGIHDLPLSVAFFTSVEVDQVLRKESNLSCTTPSNPHGLEKGYGIPNGESLNIFDVLEKYWTRQEIDISMEQLSCPYGGVCQRE
;
A
#
# COMPACT_ATOMS: atom_id res chain seq x y z
N MET A 1 12.23 13.52 -15.85
CA MET A 1 12.50 12.07 -15.67
C MET A 1 13.44 11.47 -16.72
N CYS A 2 13.37 11.83 -18.01
CA CYS A 2 14.15 11.17 -19.09
C CYS A 2 15.67 11.41 -19.12
N TYR A 3 16.24 12.41 -18.43
CA TYR A 3 17.67 12.73 -18.57
C TYR A 3 18.62 11.59 -18.17
N ARG A 4 18.22 10.67 -17.29
CA ARG A 4 19.04 9.50 -16.94
C ARG A 4 18.97 8.38 -17.98
N CYS A 5 17.93 8.37 -18.82
CA CYS A 5 17.72 7.34 -19.81
C CYS A 5 18.78 7.38 -20.90
N ASP A 6 19.26 8.58 -21.28
CA ASP A 6 20.30 8.77 -22.30
C ASP A 6 21.72 8.84 -21.74
N SER A 7 21.87 8.70 -20.42
CA SER A 7 23.18 8.63 -19.78
C SER A 7 23.93 7.34 -20.17
N PRO A 8 25.28 7.32 -20.10
CA PRO A 8 26.08 6.13 -20.40
C PRO A 8 25.86 4.97 -19.40
N GLY A 9 25.23 5.23 -18.26
CA GLY A 9 24.82 4.23 -17.27
C GLY A 9 23.40 4.50 -16.80
N PRO A 10 22.37 4.17 -17.61
CA PRO A 10 20.99 4.47 -17.27
C PRO A 10 20.59 3.78 -15.97
N SER A 11 19.98 4.57 -15.09
CA SER A 11 19.50 4.12 -13.79
C SER A 11 18.02 4.38 -13.63
N THR A 12 17.38 3.63 -12.73
CA THR A 12 16.02 3.91 -12.29
C THR A 12 15.94 5.31 -11.65
N ALA A 13 14.74 5.90 -11.67
CA ALA A 13 14.53 7.29 -11.27
C ALA A 13 14.72 7.51 -9.75
N PHE A 14 14.31 6.55 -8.94
CA PHE A 14 14.17 6.74 -7.50
C PHE A 14 15.30 6.04 -6.73
N LEU A 15 15.48 4.74 -6.96
CA LEU A 15 16.46 3.89 -6.26
C LEU A 15 17.82 3.81 -6.97
N SER A 16 17.95 4.40 -8.16
CA SER A 16 19.18 4.41 -8.95
C SER A 16 19.73 3.01 -9.30
N GLY A 17 18.83 2.02 -9.44
CA GLY A 17 19.18 0.68 -9.93
C GLY A 17 19.63 0.73 -11.38
N ARG A 18 20.70 0.03 -11.75
CA ARG A 18 21.26 0.10 -13.11
C ARG A 18 20.57 -0.84 -14.08
N LEU A 19 20.43 -0.39 -15.32
CA LEU A 19 20.06 -1.26 -16.44
C LEU A 19 21.14 -2.34 -16.65
N THR A 20 20.75 -3.51 -17.15
CA THR A 20 21.72 -4.56 -17.44
C THR A 20 22.72 -4.10 -18.50
N ARG A 21 24.00 -4.43 -18.30
CA ARG A 21 25.12 -4.03 -19.18
C ARG A 21 24.89 -4.34 -20.67
N ALA A 22 24.08 -5.37 -20.97
CA ALA A 22 23.71 -5.74 -22.33
C ALA A 22 22.87 -4.65 -23.05
N LEU A 23 22.04 -3.91 -22.32
CA LEU A 23 21.19 -2.85 -22.87
C LEU A 23 21.78 -1.44 -22.68
N GLU A 24 22.83 -1.26 -21.87
CA GLU A 24 23.51 0.04 -21.69
C GLU A 24 24.10 0.59 -23.01
N ARG A 25 24.56 -0.30 -23.90
CA ARG A 25 25.17 0.07 -25.20
C ARG A 25 24.18 0.13 -26.36
N ALA A 26 22.89 -0.07 -26.09
CA ALA A 26 21.83 -0.10 -27.09
C ALA A 26 21.45 1.34 -27.50
N GLY A 27 22.35 2.04 -28.19
CA GLY A 27 22.09 3.34 -28.82
C GLY A 27 21.32 3.19 -30.15
N GLY A 28 20.53 4.20 -30.52
CA GLY A 28 19.79 4.23 -31.78
C GLY A 28 18.50 3.41 -31.75
N ARG A 29 18.47 2.26 -32.45
CA ARG A 29 17.27 1.44 -32.73
C ARG A 29 16.47 0.94 -31.52
N TRP A 30 17.04 1.05 -30.31
CA TRP A 30 16.45 0.56 -29.06
C TRP A 30 16.03 1.69 -28.10
N ALA A 31 16.03 2.95 -28.56
CA ALA A 31 15.64 4.09 -27.75
C ALA A 31 14.23 3.94 -27.13
N GLY A 32 13.26 3.39 -27.90
CA GLY A 32 11.92 3.10 -27.38
C GLY A 32 11.92 2.07 -26.26
N THR A 33 12.75 1.02 -26.34
CA THR A 33 12.91 0.02 -25.29
C THR A 33 13.52 0.62 -24.03
N ARG A 34 14.48 1.55 -24.15
CA ARG A 34 15.07 2.25 -22.99
C ARG A 34 14.05 3.14 -22.29
N LEU A 35 13.22 3.86 -23.05
CA LEU A 35 12.16 4.70 -22.49
C LEU A 35 11.14 3.84 -21.74
N ASN A 36 10.66 2.76 -22.35
CA ASN A 36 9.72 1.83 -21.71
C ASN A 36 10.34 1.22 -20.44
N TRP A 37 11.61 0.81 -20.49
CA TRP A 37 12.32 0.30 -19.33
C TRP A 37 12.39 1.34 -18.21
N ALA A 38 12.68 2.61 -18.52
CA ALA A 38 12.79 3.65 -17.51
C ALA A 38 11.47 3.91 -16.78
N VAL A 39 10.35 3.91 -17.51
CA VAL A 39 9.01 4.07 -16.93
C VAL A 39 8.63 2.85 -16.09
N GLN A 40 8.82 1.64 -16.63
CA GLN A 40 8.48 0.39 -15.93
C GLN A 40 9.35 0.16 -14.69
N SER A 41 10.64 0.46 -14.77
CA SER A 41 11.56 0.32 -13.64
C SER A 41 11.30 1.37 -12.55
N ALA A 42 10.84 2.57 -12.90
CA ALA A 42 10.37 3.56 -11.92
C ALA A 42 9.10 3.07 -11.18
N ALA A 43 8.19 2.38 -11.87
CA ALA A 43 7.05 1.74 -11.23
C ALA A 43 7.48 0.58 -10.30
N ALA A 44 8.48 -0.20 -10.69
CA ALA A 44 9.05 -1.24 -9.83
C ALA A 44 9.73 -0.66 -8.57
N ASP A 45 10.49 0.43 -8.70
CA ASP A 45 11.05 1.17 -7.57
C ASP A 45 9.97 1.62 -6.58
N PHE A 46 8.85 2.15 -7.10
CA PHE A 46 7.72 2.57 -6.29
C PHE A 46 7.13 1.38 -5.50
N LEU A 47 6.91 0.25 -6.16
CA LEU A 47 6.44 -0.97 -5.50
C LEU A 47 7.41 -1.44 -4.41
N HIS A 48 8.72 -1.47 -4.69
CA HIS A 48 9.71 -1.88 -3.69
C HIS A 48 9.70 -1.00 -2.44
N LEU A 49 9.62 0.33 -2.63
CA LEU A 49 9.49 1.28 -1.52
C LEU A 49 8.24 1.01 -0.69
N MET A 50 7.11 0.71 -1.35
CA MET A 50 5.88 0.35 -0.66
C MET A 50 6.04 -0.95 0.14
N LEU A 51 6.56 -2.02 -0.46
CA LEU A 51 6.72 -3.31 0.20
C LEU A 51 7.62 -3.20 1.44
N VAL A 52 8.74 -2.49 1.34
CA VAL A 52 9.67 -2.28 2.47
C VAL A 52 9.01 -1.43 3.56
N SER A 53 8.26 -0.39 3.19
CA SER A 53 7.57 0.48 4.15
C SER A 53 6.48 -0.27 4.93
N VAL A 54 5.65 -1.07 4.25
CA VAL A 54 4.62 -1.88 4.93
C VAL A 54 5.27 -2.96 5.79
N ALA A 55 6.33 -3.62 5.32
CA ALA A 55 7.05 -4.61 6.12
C ALA A 55 7.63 -4.02 7.41
N HIS A 56 8.02 -2.74 7.39
CA HIS A 56 8.50 -2.03 8.57
C HIS A 56 7.36 -1.55 9.50
N LEU A 57 6.31 -0.94 8.94
CA LEU A 57 5.22 -0.33 9.70
C LEU A 57 4.19 -1.35 10.22
N ALA A 58 3.97 -2.45 9.49
CA ALA A 58 3.00 -3.48 9.80
C ALA A 58 3.63 -4.88 9.66
N PRO A 59 4.52 -5.30 10.58
CA PRO A 59 5.26 -6.56 10.48
C PRO A 59 4.37 -7.81 10.56
N LYS A 60 3.12 -7.67 11.01
CA LYS A 60 2.11 -8.74 11.04
C LYS A 60 1.45 -8.96 9.68
N ALA A 61 1.52 -7.98 8.78
CA ALA A 61 0.98 -8.07 7.44
C ALA A 61 1.90 -8.93 6.56
N ARG A 62 1.33 -9.94 5.91
CA ARG A 62 2.04 -10.79 4.96
C ARG A 62 1.70 -10.37 3.55
N PHE A 63 2.71 -10.02 2.76
CA PHE A 63 2.54 -9.74 1.35
C PHE A 63 1.94 -10.96 0.64
N CYS A 64 0.84 -10.76 -0.10
CA CYS A 64 0.15 -11.81 -0.83
C CYS A 64 0.44 -11.72 -2.32
N LEU A 65 0.09 -10.58 -2.92
CA LEU A 65 0.28 -10.33 -4.34
C LEU A 65 0.34 -8.84 -4.64
N SER A 66 0.98 -8.50 -5.76
CA SER A 66 0.95 -7.17 -6.37
C SER A 66 0.53 -7.31 -7.83
N PHE A 67 -0.44 -6.53 -8.27
CA PHE A 67 -0.93 -6.55 -9.64
C PHE A 67 -1.16 -5.12 -10.11
N HIS A 68 -0.44 -4.70 -11.16
CA HIS A 68 -0.43 -3.33 -11.65
C HIS A 68 -0.15 -2.32 -10.52
N ASP A 69 -1.16 -1.58 -10.10
CA ASP A 69 -1.19 -0.55 -9.06
C ASP A 69 -1.80 -1.04 -7.73
N GLU A 70 -2.19 -2.31 -7.66
CA GLU A 70 -2.73 -2.94 -6.45
C GLU A 70 -1.66 -3.73 -5.70
N VAL A 71 -1.64 -3.59 -4.37
CA VAL A 71 -0.81 -4.39 -3.47
C VAL A 71 -1.71 -4.95 -2.36
N ARG A 72 -1.72 -6.27 -2.20
CA ARG A 72 -2.60 -6.95 -1.24
C ARG A 72 -1.80 -7.69 -0.18
N TYR A 73 -2.29 -7.59 1.05
CA TYR A 73 -1.69 -8.20 2.23
C TYR A 73 -2.72 -9.05 2.96
N LEU A 74 -2.26 -10.15 3.54
CA LEU A 74 -3.01 -10.94 4.51
C LEU A 74 -2.61 -10.50 5.91
N VAL A 75 -3.61 -10.22 6.74
CA VAL A 75 -3.41 -9.66 8.08
C VAL A 75 -4.37 -10.36 9.04
N PRO A 76 -3.96 -10.62 10.29
CA PRO A 76 -4.90 -10.99 11.34
C PRO A 76 -5.97 -9.92 11.56
N GLU A 77 -7.19 -10.32 11.90
CA GLU A 77 -8.35 -9.43 12.05
C GLU A 77 -8.08 -8.32 13.09
N GLU A 78 -7.35 -8.63 14.15
CA GLU A 78 -6.99 -7.69 15.21
C GLU A 78 -6.12 -6.52 14.72
N HIS A 79 -5.35 -6.71 13.65
CA HIS A 79 -4.40 -5.72 13.11
C HIS A 79 -4.86 -5.09 11.79
N LYS A 80 -6.13 -5.32 11.38
CA LYS A 80 -6.63 -4.87 10.07
C LYS A 80 -6.58 -3.35 9.89
N TYR A 81 -7.00 -2.58 10.90
CA TYR A 81 -7.01 -1.11 10.84
C TYR A 81 -5.61 -0.52 10.99
N GLU A 82 -4.74 -1.15 11.78
CA GLU A 82 -3.33 -0.74 11.89
C GLU A 82 -2.61 -0.90 10.54
N THR A 83 -2.88 -2.02 9.85
CA THR A 83 -2.30 -2.26 8.53
C THR A 83 -2.91 -1.33 7.47
N ALA A 84 -4.21 -1.04 7.54
CA ALA A 84 -4.84 -0.06 6.67
C ALA A 84 -4.21 1.33 6.82
N LEU A 85 -3.92 1.75 8.05
CA LEU A 85 -3.20 2.99 8.34
C LEU A 85 -1.76 2.95 7.82
N ALA A 86 -1.05 1.84 8.05
CA ALA A 86 0.30 1.66 7.54
C ALA A 86 0.38 1.73 6.00
N LEU A 87 -0.64 1.22 5.29
CA LEU A 87 -0.75 1.34 3.83
C LEU A 87 -0.92 2.80 3.39
N GLN A 88 -1.77 3.56 4.07
CA GLN A 88 -1.96 4.99 3.79
C GLN A 88 -0.68 5.79 4.02
N ILE A 89 -0.02 5.58 5.15
CA ILE A 89 1.28 6.22 5.48
C ILE A 89 2.35 5.81 4.47
N THR A 90 2.38 4.53 4.07
CA THR A 90 3.33 4.03 3.07
C THR A 90 3.19 4.77 1.74
N ASN A 91 1.96 5.00 1.26
CA ASN A 91 1.75 5.75 0.02
C ASN A 91 2.22 7.20 0.14
N LEU A 92 1.95 7.85 1.27
CA LEU A 92 2.44 9.19 1.57
C LEU A 92 3.98 9.23 1.52
N LEU A 93 4.66 8.35 2.25
CA LEU A 93 6.12 8.30 2.32
C LEU A 93 6.74 8.00 0.95
N THR A 94 6.19 7.03 0.23
CA THR A 94 6.69 6.62 -1.09
C THR A 94 6.54 7.77 -2.08
N ARG A 95 5.40 8.46 -2.08
CA ARG A 95 5.15 9.59 -2.99
C ARG A 95 5.97 10.82 -2.60
N ALA A 96 6.10 11.12 -1.32
CA ALA A 96 6.95 12.21 -0.85
C ALA A 96 8.42 11.98 -1.28
N PHE A 97 8.94 10.77 -1.10
CA PHE A 97 10.27 10.40 -1.58
C PHE A 97 10.38 10.57 -3.09
N CYS A 98 9.45 10.00 -3.87
CA CYS A 98 9.47 10.09 -5.33
C CYS A 98 9.41 11.55 -5.82
N SER A 99 8.54 12.39 -5.24
CA SER A 99 8.41 13.82 -5.53
C SER A 99 9.71 14.55 -5.26
N GLN A 100 10.33 14.33 -4.10
CA GLN A 100 11.60 14.94 -3.75
C GLN A 100 12.71 14.56 -4.74
N ARG A 101 12.77 13.29 -5.17
CA ARG A 101 13.76 12.81 -6.16
C ARG A 101 13.63 13.46 -7.53
N VAL A 102 12.45 13.96 -7.89
CA VAL A 102 12.21 14.68 -9.15
C VAL A 102 12.20 16.21 -9.00
N GLY A 103 12.47 16.72 -7.80
CA GLY A 103 12.53 18.16 -7.52
C GLY A 103 11.17 18.81 -7.23
N ILE A 104 10.15 18.02 -6.90
CA ILE A 104 8.85 18.50 -6.43
C ILE A 104 8.87 18.47 -4.91
N HIS A 105 8.67 19.64 -4.28
CA HIS A 105 8.76 19.78 -2.82
C HIS A 105 7.42 19.73 -2.10
N ASP A 106 6.30 19.93 -2.81
CA ASP A 106 4.95 19.89 -2.26
C ASP A 106 4.19 18.68 -2.77
N LEU A 107 3.46 18.01 -1.87
CA LEU A 107 2.62 16.86 -2.21
C LEU A 107 1.15 17.16 -1.86
N PRO A 108 0.25 17.24 -2.85
CA PRO A 108 -1.17 17.45 -2.60
C PRO A 108 -1.80 16.31 -1.79
N LEU A 109 -2.76 16.64 -0.92
CA LEU A 109 -3.47 15.66 -0.08
C LEU A 109 -4.12 14.52 -0.89
N SER A 110 -4.75 14.86 -2.03
CA SER A 110 -5.40 13.90 -2.92
C SER A 110 -4.45 12.89 -3.55
N VAL A 111 -3.14 13.20 -3.57
CA VAL A 111 -2.09 12.34 -4.09
C VAL A 111 -1.40 11.60 -2.94
N ALA A 112 -1.29 12.23 -1.77
CA ALA A 112 -0.64 11.69 -0.59
C ALA A 112 -1.27 10.40 -0.07
N PHE A 113 -2.59 10.30 -0.07
CA PHE A 113 -3.33 9.15 0.44
C PHE A 113 -4.02 8.38 -0.68
N PHE A 114 -4.26 7.09 -0.46
CA PHE A 114 -5.16 6.32 -1.31
C PHE A 114 -6.59 6.84 -1.16
N THR A 115 -7.36 6.74 -2.23
CA THR A 115 -8.80 7.03 -2.22
C THR A 115 -9.51 6.18 -1.16
N SER A 116 -9.19 4.89 -1.14
CA SER A 116 -9.66 3.93 -0.15
C SER A 116 -8.66 2.79 0.00
N VAL A 117 -8.68 2.17 1.17
CA VAL A 117 -8.06 0.85 1.42
C VAL A 117 -9.19 -0.15 1.62
N GLU A 118 -9.19 -1.20 0.81
CA GLU A 118 -10.18 -2.26 0.89
C GLU A 118 -9.74 -3.32 1.92
N VAL A 119 -10.61 -3.59 2.90
CA VAL A 119 -10.42 -4.61 3.94
C VAL A 119 -11.51 -5.66 3.78
N ASP A 120 -11.11 -6.90 3.48
CA ASP A 120 -12.06 -7.95 3.15
C ASP A 120 -11.51 -9.34 3.53
N GLN A 121 -12.44 -10.26 3.79
CA GLN A 121 -12.13 -11.68 4.01
C GLN A 121 -11.93 -12.43 2.69
N VAL A 122 -12.47 -11.89 1.58
CA VAL A 122 -12.36 -12.49 0.25
C VAL A 122 -11.67 -11.59 -0.76
N LEU A 123 -11.05 -12.21 -1.76
CA LEU A 123 -10.40 -11.50 -2.85
C LEU A 123 -11.43 -11.06 -3.90
N ARG A 124 -11.83 -9.79 -3.87
CA ARG A 124 -12.62 -9.13 -4.93
C ARG A 124 -12.05 -7.77 -5.30
N LYS A 125 -12.55 -7.17 -6.37
CA LYS A 125 -12.07 -5.86 -6.86
C LYS A 125 -12.47 -4.72 -5.93
N GLU A 126 -13.74 -4.70 -5.53
CA GLU A 126 -14.31 -3.73 -4.58
C GLU A 126 -15.01 -4.53 -3.48
N SER A 127 -14.86 -4.11 -2.23
CA SER A 127 -15.31 -4.85 -1.05
C SER A 127 -16.84 -4.96 -0.92
N ASN A 128 -17.59 -4.16 -1.68
CA ASN A 128 -19.06 -4.17 -1.71
C ASN A 128 -19.66 -5.05 -2.83
N LEU A 129 -18.83 -5.64 -3.70
CA LEU A 129 -19.31 -6.41 -4.85
C LEU A 129 -19.73 -7.82 -4.43
N SER A 130 -20.99 -8.18 -4.69
CA SER A 130 -21.52 -9.54 -4.43
C SER A 130 -21.01 -10.61 -5.41
N CYS A 131 -20.29 -10.22 -6.48
CA CYS A 131 -19.72 -11.12 -7.49
C CYS A 131 -20.74 -12.13 -8.06
N THR A 132 -21.95 -11.65 -8.40
CA THR A 132 -22.99 -12.43 -9.07
C THR A 132 -22.60 -12.68 -10.53
N THR A 133 -22.60 -13.94 -10.95
CA THR A 133 -22.34 -14.36 -12.33
C THR A 133 -23.37 -15.41 -12.76
N PRO A 134 -23.50 -15.75 -14.05
CA PRO A 134 -24.41 -16.83 -14.46
C PRO A 134 -24.13 -18.18 -13.78
N SER A 135 -22.87 -18.45 -13.42
CA SER A 135 -22.46 -19.64 -12.65
C SER A 135 -22.55 -19.46 -11.12
N ASN A 136 -22.70 -18.21 -10.63
CA ASN A 136 -22.90 -17.86 -9.23
C ASN A 136 -24.12 -16.93 -9.08
N PRO A 137 -25.36 -17.43 -9.29
CA PRO A 137 -26.55 -16.60 -9.36
C PRO A 137 -26.95 -15.99 -8.00
N HIS A 138 -26.54 -16.62 -6.90
CA HIS A 138 -26.84 -16.17 -5.54
C HIS A 138 -25.80 -15.21 -4.96
N GLY A 139 -24.65 -15.00 -5.63
CA GLY A 139 -23.60 -14.10 -5.17
C GLY A 139 -22.92 -14.55 -3.88
N LEU A 140 -22.00 -13.74 -3.38
CA LEU A 140 -21.18 -14.03 -2.18
C LEU A 140 -22.01 -13.99 -0.89
N GLU A 141 -22.90 -13.01 -0.76
CA GLU A 141 -23.69 -12.82 0.45
C GLU A 141 -24.76 -13.90 0.60
N LYS A 142 -25.67 -14.06 -0.39
CA LYS A 142 -26.77 -15.04 -0.28
C LYS A 142 -26.33 -16.47 -0.57
N GLY A 143 -25.31 -16.66 -1.42
CA GLY A 143 -24.83 -17.98 -1.80
C GLY A 143 -23.85 -18.59 -0.80
N TYR A 144 -22.92 -17.79 -0.27
CA TYR A 144 -21.82 -18.27 0.59
C TYR A 144 -21.85 -17.69 2.01
N GLY A 145 -22.77 -16.79 2.32
CA GLY A 145 -22.86 -16.15 3.64
C GLY A 145 -21.72 -15.16 3.91
N ILE A 146 -21.01 -14.69 2.87
CA ILE A 146 -19.86 -13.80 3.01
C ILE A 146 -20.35 -12.35 2.91
N PRO A 147 -20.24 -11.55 3.99
CA PRO A 147 -20.71 -10.18 3.99
C PRO A 147 -19.83 -9.29 3.11
N ASN A 148 -20.29 -8.06 2.88
CA ASN A 148 -19.45 -7.03 2.27
C ASN A 148 -18.30 -6.65 3.20
N GLY A 149 -17.13 -6.42 2.61
CA GLY A 149 -15.99 -5.87 3.31
C GLY A 149 -16.13 -4.36 3.49
N GLU A 150 -15.01 -3.73 3.83
CA GLU A 150 -14.95 -2.32 4.15
C GLU A 150 -14.05 -1.59 3.15
N SER A 151 -14.47 -0.39 2.75
CA SER A 151 -13.67 0.53 1.94
C SER A 151 -13.42 1.76 2.79
N LEU A 152 -12.16 1.99 3.18
CA LEU A 152 -11.81 2.98 4.20
C LEU A 152 -10.93 4.08 3.61
N ASN A 153 -11.40 5.32 3.65
CA ASN A 153 -10.55 6.47 3.38
C ASN A 153 -9.63 6.76 4.59
N ILE A 154 -8.68 7.70 4.45
CA ILE A 154 -7.75 8.02 5.55
C ILE A 154 -8.46 8.46 6.84
N PHE A 155 -9.54 9.24 6.75
CA PHE A 155 -10.29 9.70 7.91
C PHE A 155 -11.04 8.54 8.59
N ASP A 156 -11.66 7.65 7.82
CA ASP A 156 -12.34 6.46 8.34
C ASP A 156 -11.33 5.54 9.04
N VAL A 157 -10.14 5.36 8.47
CA VAL A 157 -9.06 4.58 9.07
C VAL A 157 -8.63 5.19 10.41
N LEU A 158 -8.43 6.51 10.47
CA LEU A 158 -8.02 7.19 11.70
C LEU A 158 -9.06 7.06 12.81
N GLU A 159 -10.34 7.25 12.49
CA GLU A 159 -11.44 7.08 13.44
C GLU A 159 -11.49 5.66 14.00
N LYS A 160 -11.42 4.65 13.13
CA LYS A 160 -11.46 3.24 13.55
C LYS A 160 -10.21 2.82 14.33
N TYR A 161 -9.04 3.30 13.92
CA TYR A 161 -7.78 3.02 14.61
C TYR A 161 -7.81 3.59 16.03
N TRP A 162 -8.23 4.85 16.19
CA TRP A 162 -8.31 5.49 17.51
C TRP A 162 -9.37 4.86 18.41
N THR A 163 -10.57 4.61 17.87
CA THR A 163 -11.65 3.93 18.60
C THR A 163 -11.19 2.56 19.13
N ARG A 164 -10.43 1.81 18.32
CA ARG A 164 -9.86 0.52 18.74
C ARG A 164 -8.85 0.68 19.89
N GLN A 165 -7.96 1.67 19.80
CA GLN A 165 -6.97 1.93 20.86
C GLN A 165 -7.63 2.32 22.18
N GLU A 166 -8.67 3.15 22.17
CA GLU A 166 -9.41 3.50 23.39
C GLU A 166 -10.05 2.28 24.05
N ILE A 167 -10.60 1.35 23.25
CA ILE A 167 -11.16 0.09 23.75
C ILE A 167 -10.06 -0.78 24.38
N ASP A 168 -8.91 -0.95 23.72
CA ASP A 168 -7.81 -1.76 24.26
C ASP A 168 -7.26 -1.17 25.56
N ILE A 169 -7.11 0.16 25.64
CA ILE A 169 -6.70 0.86 26.87
C ILE A 169 -7.72 0.64 27.99
N SER A 170 -9.03 0.72 27.68
CA SER A 170 -10.09 0.49 28.67
C SER A 170 -10.12 -0.96 29.17
N MET A 171 -9.82 -1.92 28.29
CA MET A 171 -9.76 -3.35 28.64
C MET A 171 -8.50 -3.71 29.44
N GLU A 172 -7.35 -3.10 29.16
CA GLU A 172 -6.16 -3.23 30.01
C GLU A 172 -6.42 -2.66 31.42
N GLN A 173 -7.16 -1.55 31.53
CA GLN A 173 -7.55 -1.00 32.83
C GLN A 173 -8.52 -1.90 33.61
N LEU A 174 -9.44 -2.60 32.92
CA LEU A 174 -10.40 -3.53 33.53
C LEU A 174 -9.80 -4.91 33.87
N SER A 175 -8.72 -5.31 33.20
CA SER A 175 -8.06 -6.61 33.43
C SER A 175 -6.96 -6.57 34.49
N CYS A 176 -6.62 -5.39 35.03
CA CYS A 176 -5.68 -5.25 36.13
C CYS A 176 -6.33 -5.68 37.47
N PRO A 177 -5.93 -6.82 38.10
CA PRO A 177 -6.61 -7.36 39.29
C PRO A 177 -6.34 -6.56 40.57
N TYR A 178 -5.45 -5.57 40.51
CA TYR A 178 -5.10 -4.71 41.63
C TYR A 178 -5.17 -3.26 41.14
N GLY A 179 -6.14 -2.51 41.65
CA GLY A 179 -6.41 -1.11 41.31
C GLY A 179 -5.25 -0.17 41.65
N GLY A 180 -4.20 -0.21 40.83
CA GLY A 180 -3.10 0.74 40.84
C GLY A 180 -3.26 1.70 39.68
N VAL A 181 -3.43 2.98 39.99
CA VAL A 181 -3.43 4.08 39.01
C VAL A 181 -2.04 4.12 38.35
N CYS A 182 -1.91 3.65 37.12
CA CYS A 182 -0.74 3.95 36.28
C CYS A 182 -0.83 5.42 35.87
N GLN A 183 -0.26 6.31 36.68
CA GLN A 183 0.04 7.68 36.25
C GLN A 183 1.17 7.61 35.21
N ARG A 184 0.94 8.15 34.02
CA ARG A 184 2.02 8.46 33.07
C ARG A 184 2.67 9.78 33.53
N GLU A 185 4.00 9.78 33.70
CA GLU A 185 4.81 11.00 33.70
C GLU A 185 4.92 11.57 32.29
#